data_AF-A0A963JMI0-F1
#
_entry.id   AF-A0A963JMI0-F1
#
_cell.length_a   1.000
_cell.length_b   1.000
_cell.length_c   1.000
_cell.angle_alpha   90.00
_cell.angle_beta   90.00
_cell.angle_gamma   90.00
#
_symmetry.space_group_name_H-M   'P 1'
#
loop_
_entity.id
_entity.type
_entity.pdbx_description
1 polymer ?
#
loop_
_entity_poly.entity_id
_entity_poly.type
_entity_poly.pdbx_seq_one_letter_code
_entity_poly.pdbx_strand_id
1 'polypeptide(L)'
;MKHPIPIHESTRIHPKTGEWLPQSFDMCLDELEHLKQVAVQSNALLLFRGHSHRKWRLDSTFVRSVKSRLFDMDSAEGFLQRLWNSNDLNVTLSSLLLLKFGALVGPSDELLFVAEKNDADPWFELMKRFQQYPNEDKLPLKGTNLVDWSKSCEVALYFANEQRNGSGAIFICDATATGKTLQTTAVADILDKVRIQMKQGLPNGAPLLFSPKKQIAYERAKNQQAVYFAQMDLRVDLLEFWQAQEWSNPGETIAIKVVIPPGSEQECAAYLASRGINREFIYPDVKELPS
;
A
#
# COMPACT_ATOMS: atom_id res chain seq x y z
N MET A 1 -15.16 0.46 8.81
CA MET A 1 -16.33 1.32 8.52
C MET A 1 -17.58 0.47 8.55
N LYS A 2 -18.73 1.04 8.94
CA LYS A 2 -20.03 0.35 8.80
C LYS A 2 -20.39 0.30 7.32
N HIS A 3 -20.50 -0.92 6.81
CA HIS A 3 -20.71 -1.29 5.39
C HIS A 3 -21.35 -0.19 4.52
N PRO A 4 -20.54 0.70 3.92
CA PRO A 4 -21.07 1.82 3.16
C PRO A 4 -21.65 1.33 1.85
N ILE A 5 -22.63 2.07 1.33
CA ILE A 5 -23.25 1.84 0.03
C ILE A 5 -22.97 3.06 -0.86
N PRO A 6 -22.86 2.88 -2.19
CA PRO A 6 -22.72 4.01 -3.09
C PRO A 6 -23.89 4.99 -2.95
N ILE A 7 -23.62 6.29 -3.08
CA ILE A 7 -24.67 7.32 -3.04
C ILE A 7 -25.36 7.49 -4.39
N HIS A 8 -24.67 7.18 -5.49
CA HIS A 8 -25.26 7.25 -6.82
C HIS A 8 -25.78 5.88 -7.25
N GLU A 9 -27.05 5.81 -7.65
CA GLU A 9 -27.65 4.57 -8.19
C GLU A 9 -26.92 4.06 -9.44
N SER A 10 -26.27 4.98 -10.18
CA SER A 10 -25.48 4.68 -11.36
C SER A 10 -24.10 4.10 -11.04
N THR A 11 -23.61 4.20 -9.80
CA THR A 11 -22.39 3.53 -9.32
C THR A 11 -22.65 2.05 -9.16
N ARG A 12 -22.11 1.23 -10.07
CA ARG A 12 -22.30 -0.23 -10.02
C ARG A 12 -21.31 -0.86 -9.06
N ILE A 13 -21.73 -1.86 -8.30
CA ILE A 13 -20.81 -2.70 -7.52
C ILE A 13 -20.46 -3.94 -8.35
N HIS A 14 -19.18 -4.18 -8.58
CA HIS A 14 -18.74 -5.36 -9.32
C HIS A 14 -19.06 -6.63 -8.53
N PRO A 15 -19.82 -7.59 -9.09
CA PRO A 15 -20.42 -8.67 -8.30
C PRO A 15 -19.40 -9.66 -7.72
N LYS A 16 -18.21 -9.78 -8.32
CA LYS A 16 -17.16 -10.70 -7.87
C LYS A 16 -16.15 -10.06 -6.92
N THR A 17 -15.86 -8.78 -7.12
CA THR A 17 -14.72 -8.10 -6.46
C THR A 17 -15.18 -7.06 -5.45
N GLY A 18 -16.45 -6.67 -5.46
CA GLY A 18 -16.99 -5.60 -4.63
C GLY A 18 -16.50 -4.20 -5.05
N GLU A 19 -15.79 -4.06 -6.17
CA GLU A 19 -15.30 -2.77 -6.66
C GLU A 19 -16.46 -1.83 -6.99
N TRP A 20 -16.34 -0.57 -6.58
CA TRP A 20 -17.30 0.47 -6.94
C TRP A 20 -16.92 1.04 -8.30
N LEU A 21 -17.89 1.11 -9.20
CA LEU A 21 -17.75 1.51 -10.60
C LEU A 21 -18.63 2.74 -10.89
N PRO A 22 -18.20 3.95 -10.49
CA PRO A 22 -18.81 5.20 -10.92
C PRO A 22 -18.81 5.31 -12.45
N GLN A 23 -19.78 6.01 -13.03
CA GLN A 23 -19.87 6.17 -14.50
C GLN A 23 -19.10 7.38 -15.03
N SER A 24 -18.89 8.40 -14.18
CA SER A 24 -18.14 9.61 -14.50
C SER A 24 -17.12 9.93 -13.40
N PHE A 25 -16.20 10.84 -13.71
CA PHE A 25 -15.22 11.31 -12.74
C PHE A 25 -15.87 12.10 -11.60
N ASP A 26 -16.82 12.99 -11.89
CA ASP A 26 -17.60 13.69 -10.88
C ASP A 26 -18.27 12.72 -9.89
N MET A 27 -18.92 11.67 -10.40
CA MET A 27 -19.49 10.64 -9.52
C MET A 27 -18.40 9.95 -8.69
N CYS A 28 -17.23 9.69 -9.27
CA CYS A 28 -16.11 9.13 -8.49
C CYS A 28 -15.69 10.05 -7.35
N LEU A 29 -15.65 11.37 -7.56
CA LEU A 29 -15.34 12.33 -6.51
C LEU A 29 -16.43 12.36 -5.42
N ASP A 30 -17.70 12.33 -5.83
CA ASP A 30 -18.83 12.26 -4.91
C ASP A 30 -18.78 11.00 -4.02
N GLU A 31 -18.50 9.84 -4.60
CA GLU A 31 -18.36 8.59 -3.83
C GLU A 31 -17.17 8.64 -2.85
N LEU A 32 -16.04 9.24 -3.26
CA LEU A 32 -14.89 9.41 -2.37
C LEU A 32 -15.21 10.34 -1.19
N GLU A 33 -15.96 11.43 -1.44
CA GLU A 33 -16.40 12.34 -0.39
C GLU A 33 -17.44 11.68 0.52
N HIS A 34 -18.36 10.91 -0.03
CA HIS A 34 -19.30 10.11 0.75
C HIS A 34 -18.58 9.16 1.71
N LEU A 35 -17.56 8.43 1.23
CA LEU A 35 -16.77 7.53 2.07
C LEU A 35 -16.03 8.27 3.20
N LYS A 36 -15.51 9.48 2.94
CA LYS A 36 -14.93 10.34 3.99
C LYS A 36 -15.97 10.72 5.04
N GLN A 37 -17.19 11.08 4.64
CA GLN A 37 -18.27 11.41 5.56
C GLN A 37 -18.70 10.22 6.43
N VAL A 38 -18.86 9.03 5.83
CA VAL A 38 -19.15 7.79 6.57
C VAL A 38 -18.05 7.47 7.58
N ALA A 39 -16.79 7.70 7.22
CA ALA A 39 -15.67 7.47 8.12
C ALA A 39 -15.70 8.41 9.33
N VAL A 40 -16.00 9.70 9.13
CA VAL A 40 -16.17 10.67 10.23
C VAL A 40 -17.28 10.22 11.18
N GLN A 41 -18.44 9.81 10.64
CA GLN A 41 -19.58 9.33 11.43
C GLN A 41 -19.29 8.05 12.22
N SER A 42 -18.38 7.20 11.71
CA SER A 42 -17.99 5.95 12.34
C SER A 42 -16.68 6.03 13.14
N ASN A 43 -16.08 7.21 13.27
CA ASN A 43 -14.77 7.44 13.88
C ASN A 43 -13.66 6.54 13.28
N ALA A 44 -13.74 6.29 11.97
CA ALA A 44 -12.79 5.50 11.21
C ALA A 44 -11.59 6.35 10.76
N LEU A 45 -10.42 5.72 10.65
CA LEU A 45 -9.21 6.36 10.14
C LEU A 45 -8.98 5.93 8.70
N LEU A 46 -9.34 6.80 7.75
CA LEU A 46 -9.15 6.50 6.34
C LEU A 46 -7.70 6.69 5.89
N LEU A 47 -7.23 5.72 5.14
CA LEU A 47 -6.01 5.75 4.37
C LEU A 47 -6.33 5.45 2.91
N PHE A 48 -5.64 6.11 2.00
CA PHE A 48 -5.89 6.06 0.57
C PHE A 48 -4.66 5.57 -0.20
N ARG A 49 -4.85 4.75 -1.23
CA ARG A 49 -3.77 4.33 -2.13
C ARG A 49 -4.24 4.33 -3.57
N GLY A 50 -3.53 5.08 -4.42
CA GLY A 50 -3.81 5.17 -5.85
C GLY A 50 -3.05 4.16 -6.68
N HIS A 51 -3.74 3.53 -7.63
CA HIS A 51 -3.12 2.68 -8.65
C HIS A 51 -3.53 3.18 -10.02
N SER A 52 -2.55 3.45 -10.88
CA SER A 52 -2.79 3.91 -12.26
C SER A 52 -3.46 2.85 -13.14
N HIS A 53 -3.46 1.58 -12.70
CA HIS A 53 -4.18 0.50 -13.35
C HIS A 53 -5.11 -0.21 -12.38
N ARG A 54 -6.41 -0.25 -12.72
CA ARG A 54 -7.44 -0.96 -11.96
C ARG A 54 -7.07 -2.42 -11.69
N LYS A 55 -6.39 -3.12 -12.61
CA LYS A 55 -6.07 -4.54 -12.42
C LYS A 55 -4.99 -4.82 -11.35
N TRP A 56 -4.26 -3.80 -10.91
CA TRP A 56 -3.19 -4.00 -9.94
C TRP A 56 -3.75 -4.40 -8.56
N ARG A 57 -3.03 -5.34 -7.94
CA ARG A 57 -3.32 -5.91 -6.61
C ARG A 57 -2.58 -5.14 -5.53
N LEU A 58 -3.02 -5.22 -4.28
CA LEU A 58 -2.32 -4.61 -3.13
C LEU A 58 -1.13 -5.44 -2.64
N ASP A 59 -0.33 -5.93 -3.59
CA ASP A 59 0.96 -6.56 -3.30
C ASP A 59 2.03 -5.52 -3.02
N SER A 60 2.89 -5.84 -2.07
CA SER A 60 4.15 -5.13 -1.84
C SER A 60 5.07 -5.20 -3.05
N THR A 61 5.94 -4.20 -3.17
CA THR A 61 6.90 -4.11 -4.29
C THR A 61 7.86 -5.31 -4.31
N PHE A 62 8.18 -5.85 -3.13
CA PHE A 62 8.96 -7.08 -3.00
C PHE A 62 8.26 -8.29 -3.63
N VAL A 63 6.99 -8.53 -3.30
CA VAL A 63 6.22 -9.67 -3.86
C VAL A 63 6.10 -9.57 -5.37
N ARG A 64 5.83 -8.37 -5.89
CA ARG A 64 5.78 -8.11 -7.34
C ARG A 64 7.13 -8.41 -8.02
N SER A 65 8.24 -8.03 -7.38
CA SER A 65 9.57 -8.34 -7.89
C SER A 65 9.85 -9.84 -7.88
N VAL A 66 9.43 -10.57 -6.84
CA VAL A 66 9.62 -12.02 -6.75
C VAL A 66 8.82 -12.75 -7.83
N LYS A 67 7.54 -12.40 -8.01
CA LYS A 67 6.66 -12.96 -9.06
C LYS A 67 7.28 -12.84 -10.44
N SER A 68 7.67 -11.62 -10.80
CA SER A 68 8.24 -11.34 -12.14
C SER A 68 9.64 -11.89 -12.36
N ARG A 69 10.49 -11.95 -11.32
CA ARG A 69 11.90 -12.36 -11.49
C ARG A 69 12.15 -13.85 -11.29
N LEU A 70 11.37 -14.51 -10.43
CA LEU A 70 11.62 -15.90 -10.03
C LEU A 70 10.54 -16.87 -10.49
N PHE A 71 9.30 -16.40 -10.68
CA PHE A 71 8.17 -17.27 -11.03
C PHE A 71 7.67 -17.07 -12.46
N ASP A 72 8.25 -16.15 -13.24
CA ASP A 72 7.80 -15.80 -14.59
C ASP A 72 6.30 -15.44 -14.63
N MET A 73 5.82 -14.78 -13.57
CA MET A 73 4.43 -14.36 -13.42
C MET A 73 4.30 -12.86 -13.69
N ASP A 74 3.14 -12.43 -14.21
CA ASP A 74 2.83 -11.00 -14.26
C ASP A 74 2.80 -10.47 -12.81
N SER A 75 3.46 -9.33 -12.58
CA SER A 75 3.50 -8.67 -11.27
C SER A 75 2.11 -8.31 -10.70
N ALA A 76 1.09 -8.20 -11.55
CA ALA A 76 -0.30 -7.94 -11.18
C ALA A 76 -1.11 -9.22 -10.91
N GLU A 77 -0.56 -10.41 -11.16
CA GLU A 77 -1.23 -11.69 -10.89
C GLU A 77 -1.09 -12.10 -9.42
N GLY A 78 -2.15 -12.74 -8.89
CA GLY A 78 -2.09 -13.43 -7.60
C GLY A 78 -1.41 -14.79 -7.74
N PHE A 79 -0.84 -15.30 -6.64
CA PHE A 79 -0.52 -16.73 -6.59
C PHE A 79 -1.81 -17.55 -6.69
N LEU A 80 -1.73 -18.75 -7.27
CA LEU A 80 -2.87 -19.67 -7.34
C LEU A 80 -3.43 -19.92 -5.94
N GLN A 81 -4.77 -19.93 -5.80
CA GLN A 81 -5.44 -20.04 -4.50
C GLN A 81 -5.00 -21.27 -3.69
N ARG A 82 -4.71 -22.41 -4.35
CA ARG A 82 -4.18 -23.62 -3.69
C ARG A 82 -2.83 -23.40 -2.98
N LEU A 83 -2.07 -22.39 -3.39
CA LEU A 83 -0.78 -22.03 -2.82
C LEU A 83 -0.90 -21.07 -1.63
N TRP A 84 -2.07 -20.50 -1.36
CA TRP A 84 -2.27 -19.59 -0.24
C TRP A 84 -2.04 -20.27 1.11
N ASN A 85 -2.26 -21.59 1.19
CA ASN A 85 -1.97 -22.41 2.37
C ASN A 85 -0.67 -23.22 2.24
N SER A 86 0.12 -22.99 1.18
CA SER A 86 1.37 -23.70 0.98
C SER A 86 2.42 -23.25 1.99
N ASN A 87 2.92 -24.20 2.79
CA ASN A 87 4.04 -23.96 3.68
C ASN A 87 5.33 -23.70 2.89
N ASP A 88 5.57 -24.43 1.81
CA ASP A 88 6.77 -24.28 0.98
C ASP A 88 6.86 -22.89 0.38
N LEU A 89 5.74 -22.36 -0.16
CA LEU A 89 5.70 -20.99 -0.66
C LEU A 89 5.92 -19.97 0.46
N ASN A 90 5.31 -20.17 1.63
CA ASN A 90 5.50 -19.29 2.79
C ASN A 90 6.97 -19.23 3.23
N VAL A 91 7.60 -20.39 3.38
CA VAL A 91 9.02 -20.51 3.76
C VAL A 91 9.91 -19.90 2.68
N THR A 92 9.63 -20.15 1.41
CA THR A 92 10.40 -19.58 0.29
C THR A 92 10.34 -18.05 0.28
N LEU A 93 9.14 -17.47 0.30
CA LEU A 93 8.97 -16.02 0.28
C LEU A 93 9.57 -15.35 1.52
N SER A 94 9.36 -15.93 2.71
CA SER A 94 9.93 -15.44 3.96
C SER A 94 11.46 -15.53 3.97
N SER A 95 12.02 -16.63 3.45
CA SER A 95 13.47 -16.82 3.33
C SER A 95 14.08 -15.80 2.39
N LEU A 96 13.44 -15.49 1.26
CA LEU A 96 13.90 -14.46 0.32
C LEU A 96 13.85 -13.06 0.96
N LEU A 97 12.80 -12.75 1.71
CA LEU A 97 12.68 -11.48 2.43
C LEU A 97 13.79 -11.33 3.48
N LEU A 98 14.03 -12.38 4.27
CA LEU A 98 15.07 -12.43 5.30
C LEU A 98 16.48 -12.47 4.72
N LEU A 99 16.68 -13.10 3.56
CA LEU A 99 17.95 -13.04 2.85
C LEU A 99 18.25 -11.59 2.45
N LYS A 100 17.25 -10.88 1.90
CA LYS A 100 17.39 -9.46 1.55
C LYS A 100 17.69 -8.61 2.79
N PHE A 101 16.72 -8.48 3.69
CA PHE A 101 16.78 -7.54 4.84
C PHE A 101 17.41 -8.13 6.10
N GLY A 102 18.01 -9.31 6.04
CA GLY A 102 18.72 -9.92 7.17
C GLY A 102 20.16 -10.30 6.84
N ALA A 103 20.57 -10.24 5.57
CA ALA A 103 21.94 -10.60 5.17
C ALA A 103 22.51 -9.70 4.06
N LEU A 104 21.74 -9.34 3.03
CA LEU A 104 22.27 -8.62 1.86
C LEU A 104 22.22 -7.10 1.97
N VAL A 105 21.23 -6.57 2.66
CA VAL A 105 21.08 -5.12 2.87
C VAL A 105 20.71 -4.84 4.32
N GLY A 106 21.24 -3.74 4.83
CA GLY A 106 20.91 -3.20 6.14
C GLY A 106 21.17 -1.70 6.21
N PRO A 107 20.72 -1.04 7.30
CA PRO A 107 21.01 0.37 7.54
C PRO A 107 22.51 0.62 7.52
N SER A 108 22.95 1.69 6.87
CA SER A 108 24.34 2.14 6.92
C SER A 108 24.69 2.70 8.30
N ASP A 109 25.98 2.79 8.63
CA ASP A 109 26.44 3.43 9.87
C ASP A 109 25.94 4.88 9.99
N GLU A 110 25.88 5.60 8.87
CA GLU A 110 25.30 6.94 8.81
C GLU A 110 23.81 6.93 9.17
N LEU A 111 23.03 6.00 8.61
CA LEU A 111 21.61 5.91 8.92
C LEU A 111 21.37 5.49 10.37
N LEU A 112 22.18 4.57 10.91
CA LEU A 112 22.13 4.18 12.33
C LEU A 112 22.36 5.39 13.23
N PHE A 113 23.40 6.18 12.96
CA PHE A 113 23.71 7.38 13.72
C PHE A 113 22.62 8.45 13.64
N VAL A 114 22.09 8.71 12.45
CA VAL A 114 21.00 9.69 12.28
C VAL A 114 19.71 9.20 12.94
N ALA A 115 19.38 7.91 12.80
CA ALA A 115 18.20 7.32 13.42
C ALA A 115 18.27 7.38 14.95
N GLU A 116 19.42 7.08 15.55
CA GLU A 116 19.65 7.21 17.00
C GLU A 116 19.40 8.65 17.47
N LYS A 117 19.98 9.65 16.78
CA LYS A 117 19.78 11.07 17.11
C LYS A 117 18.33 11.54 17.01
N ASN A 118 17.55 10.93 16.12
CA ASN A 118 16.17 11.29 15.87
C ASN A 118 15.17 10.36 16.59
N ASP A 119 15.65 9.37 17.35
CA ASP A 119 14.85 8.30 17.95
C ASP A 119 13.89 7.67 16.93
N ALA A 120 14.44 7.33 15.76
CA ALA A 120 13.76 6.71 14.63
C ALA A 120 14.22 5.26 14.44
N ASP A 121 13.40 4.46 13.77
CA ASP A 121 13.74 3.08 13.42
C ASP A 121 14.58 3.05 12.13
N PRO A 122 15.87 2.66 12.19
CA PRO A 122 16.76 2.70 11.02
C PRO A 122 16.35 1.71 9.92
N TRP A 123 15.74 0.57 10.26
CA TRP A 123 15.27 -0.40 9.29
C TRP A 123 14.02 0.10 8.55
N PHE A 124 13.10 0.69 9.29
CA PHE A 124 11.94 1.36 8.69
C PHE A 124 12.39 2.48 7.75
N GLU A 125 13.35 3.32 8.17
CA GLU A 125 13.86 4.42 7.35
C GLU A 125 14.54 3.94 6.06
N LEU A 126 15.31 2.85 6.12
CA LEU A 126 15.87 2.21 4.93
C LEU A 126 14.78 1.71 3.98
N MET A 127 13.80 0.95 4.49
CA MET A 127 12.72 0.40 3.67
C MET A 127 11.84 1.52 3.07
N LYS A 128 11.54 2.55 3.87
CA LYS A 128 10.86 3.77 3.43
C LYS A 128 11.62 4.43 2.29
N ARG A 129 12.95 4.54 2.40
CA ARG A 129 13.81 5.10 1.35
C ARG A 129 13.74 4.31 0.06
N PHE A 130 13.81 2.98 0.09
CA PHE A 130 13.63 2.16 -1.12
C PHE A 130 12.24 2.28 -1.72
N GLN A 131 11.19 2.45 -0.91
CA GLN A 131 9.84 2.64 -1.43
C GLN A 131 9.67 4.00 -2.10
N GLN A 132 10.28 5.05 -1.53
CA GLN A 132 10.23 6.40 -2.07
C GLN A 132 11.19 6.61 -3.25
N TYR A 133 12.32 5.90 -3.26
CA TYR A 133 13.38 5.98 -4.27
C TYR A 133 13.73 4.60 -4.82
N PRO A 134 12.85 3.97 -5.64
CA PRO A 134 13.05 2.59 -6.10
C PRO A 134 14.37 2.36 -6.84
N ASN A 135 14.92 3.40 -7.48
CA ASN A 135 16.20 3.32 -8.20
C ASN A 135 17.41 3.13 -7.27
N GLU A 136 17.29 3.41 -5.98
CA GLU A 136 18.36 3.22 -4.99
C GLU A 136 18.45 1.78 -4.49
N ASP A 137 17.36 1.02 -4.59
CA ASP A 137 17.42 -0.42 -4.34
C ASP A 137 18.17 -1.07 -5.51
N LYS A 138 19.43 -1.47 -5.29
CA LYS A 138 20.30 -2.03 -6.34
C LYS A 138 20.24 -3.56 -6.44
N LEU A 139 19.56 -4.26 -5.53
CA LEU A 139 19.50 -5.72 -5.54
C LEU A 139 18.63 -6.28 -6.68
N PRO A 140 18.84 -7.53 -7.14
CA PRO A 140 18.02 -8.12 -8.20
C PRO A 140 16.53 -8.22 -7.84
N LEU A 141 16.24 -8.61 -6.58
CA LEU A 141 14.89 -8.59 -6.02
C LEU A 141 14.64 -7.21 -5.41
N LYS A 142 13.85 -6.39 -6.10
CA LYS A 142 13.56 -5.00 -5.72
C LYS A 142 12.42 -4.91 -4.71
N GLY A 143 12.32 -3.75 -4.06
CA GLY A 143 11.20 -3.38 -3.21
C GLY A 143 11.30 -3.90 -1.79
N THR A 144 10.27 -3.60 -1.01
CA THR A 144 10.12 -3.95 0.40
C THR A 144 8.80 -4.68 0.60
N ASN A 145 8.58 -5.27 1.78
CA ASN A 145 7.26 -5.78 2.15
C ASN A 145 6.31 -4.68 2.65
N LEU A 146 6.73 -3.41 2.62
CA LEU A 146 5.89 -2.27 2.94
C LEU A 146 5.03 -1.88 1.74
N VAL A 147 3.79 -1.51 2.04
CA VAL A 147 2.83 -0.91 1.12
C VAL A 147 2.50 0.46 1.67
N ASP A 148 2.83 1.51 0.93
CA ASP A 148 2.57 2.90 1.29
C ASP A 148 1.11 3.29 1.04
N TRP A 149 0.59 4.16 1.90
CA TRP A 149 -0.74 4.74 1.85
C TRP A 149 -0.62 6.21 2.19
N SER A 150 -1.58 7.01 1.77
CA SER A 150 -1.66 8.45 2.04
C SER A 150 -2.84 8.74 2.94
N LYS A 151 -2.71 9.73 3.83
CA LYS A 151 -3.86 10.31 4.53
C LYS A 151 -4.68 11.27 3.64
N SER A 152 -4.10 11.77 2.56
CA SER A 152 -4.78 12.59 1.54
C SER A 152 -5.32 11.74 0.41
N CYS A 153 -6.62 11.89 0.14
CA CYS A 153 -7.29 11.28 -1.01
C CYS A 153 -6.75 11.85 -2.33
N GLU A 154 -6.42 13.14 -2.37
CA GLU A 154 -5.95 13.85 -3.54
C GLU A 154 -4.54 13.37 -3.96
N VAL A 155 -3.66 13.10 -2.98
CA VAL A 155 -2.36 12.43 -3.24
C VAL A 155 -2.56 11.03 -3.81
N ALA A 156 -3.50 10.24 -3.26
CA ALA A 156 -3.81 8.92 -3.81
C ALA A 156 -4.38 9.05 -5.23
N LEU A 157 -5.26 10.02 -5.48
CA LEU A 157 -5.81 10.29 -6.80
C LEU A 157 -4.72 10.69 -7.81
N TYR A 158 -3.70 11.44 -7.38
CA TYR A 158 -2.52 11.73 -8.20
C TYR A 158 -1.83 10.44 -8.66
N PHE A 159 -1.49 9.53 -7.75
CA PHE A 159 -0.86 8.25 -8.11
C PHE A 159 -1.77 7.34 -8.94
N ALA A 160 -3.09 7.46 -8.75
CA ALA A 160 -4.06 6.75 -9.57
C ALA A 160 -4.20 7.34 -10.98
N ASN A 161 -3.73 8.57 -11.21
CA ASN A 161 -3.77 9.24 -12.52
C ASN A 161 -2.39 9.33 -13.20
N GLU A 162 -1.30 9.15 -12.46
CA GLU A 162 0.06 9.21 -13.00
C GLU A 162 0.28 8.13 -14.07
N GLN A 163 0.54 8.58 -15.31
CA GLN A 163 0.73 7.71 -16.48
C GLN A 163 -0.42 6.70 -16.70
N ARG A 164 -1.62 7.03 -16.21
CA ARG A 164 -2.78 6.16 -16.35
C ARG A 164 -3.16 5.99 -17.82
N ASN A 165 -3.38 4.73 -18.20
CA ASN A 165 -3.95 4.36 -19.47
C ASN A 165 -5.18 3.47 -19.21
N GLY A 166 -6.37 4.04 -19.40
CA GLY A 166 -7.65 3.38 -19.12
C GLY A 166 -8.10 3.59 -17.67
N SER A 167 -8.62 2.54 -17.02
CA SER A 167 -9.15 2.67 -15.66
C SER A 167 -8.05 2.64 -14.61
N GLY A 168 -8.09 3.62 -13.70
CA GLY A 168 -7.32 3.64 -12.46
C GLY A 168 -8.16 3.13 -11.29
N ALA A 169 -7.58 3.13 -10.09
CA ALA A 169 -8.32 2.83 -8.88
C ALA A 169 -7.76 3.55 -7.66
N ILE A 170 -8.65 3.88 -6.73
CA ILE A 170 -8.30 4.28 -5.37
C ILE A 170 -8.76 3.17 -4.42
N PHE A 171 -7.84 2.67 -3.63
CA PHE A 171 -8.13 1.85 -2.47
C PHE A 171 -8.31 2.76 -1.27
N ILE A 172 -9.38 2.54 -0.50
CA ILE A 172 -9.72 3.22 0.74
C ILE A 172 -9.69 2.16 1.82
N CYS A 173 -8.88 2.35 2.84
CA CYS A 173 -8.75 1.45 3.98
C CYS A 173 -9.18 2.18 5.25
N ASP A 174 -10.02 1.55 6.05
CA ASP A 174 -10.21 1.93 7.45
C ASP A 174 -9.15 1.25 8.31
N ALA A 175 -8.11 2.01 8.65
CA ALA A 175 -7.01 1.53 9.46
C ALA A 175 -7.45 1.04 10.84
N THR A 176 -8.55 1.55 11.40
CA THR A 176 -9.06 1.12 12.72
C THR A 176 -9.67 -0.28 12.70
N ALA A 177 -10.15 -0.72 11.54
CA ALA A 177 -10.74 -2.05 11.34
C ALA A 177 -9.70 -3.13 11.00
N THR A 178 -8.42 -2.77 10.85
CA THR A 178 -7.37 -3.74 10.45
C THR A 178 -6.88 -4.63 11.60
N GLY A 179 -7.36 -4.42 12.83
CA GLY A 179 -6.98 -5.18 14.02
C GLY A 179 -5.94 -4.49 14.91
N LYS A 180 -5.39 -5.22 15.89
CA LYS A 180 -4.40 -4.67 16.85
C LYS A 180 -3.13 -4.24 16.12
N THR A 181 -2.98 -2.93 16.04
CA THR A 181 -1.93 -2.24 15.31
C THR A 181 -0.60 -2.31 16.06
N LEU A 182 0.45 -2.87 15.43
CA LEU A 182 1.82 -2.87 15.98
C LEU A 182 2.60 -1.60 15.60
N GLN A 183 1.97 -0.41 15.64
CA GLN A 183 2.63 0.85 15.26
C GLN A 183 3.89 1.19 16.09
N THR A 184 4.15 0.42 17.15
CA THR A 184 5.25 0.61 18.10
C THR A 184 6.36 -0.43 18.00
N THR A 185 6.21 -1.48 17.18
CA THR A 185 7.25 -2.52 17.07
C THR A 185 8.30 -2.10 16.05
N ALA A 186 9.58 -2.22 16.41
CA ALA A 186 10.67 -1.94 15.48
C ALA A 186 10.68 -2.99 14.35
N VAL A 187 11.03 -2.59 13.14
CA VAL A 187 11.11 -3.45 11.96
C VAL A 187 12.09 -4.60 12.19
N ALA A 188 13.18 -4.38 12.93
CA ALA A 188 14.10 -5.44 13.34
C ALA A 188 13.38 -6.57 14.11
N ASP A 189 12.55 -6.23 15.09
CA ASP A 189 11.79 -7.21 15.88
C ASP A 189 10.77 -7.98 15.02
N ILE A 190 10.23 -7.33 13.99
CA ILE A 190 9.32 -7.97 13.04
C ILE A 190 10.07 -8.93 12.13
N LEU A 191 11.26 -8.58 11.65
CA LEU A 191 12.11 -9.49 10.91
C LEU A 191 12.50 -10.70 11.76
N ASP A 192 12.75 -10.50 13.05
CA ASP A 192 12.98 -11.59 14.01
C ASP A 192 11.73 -12.46 14.22
N LYS A 193 10.56 -11.85 14.31
CA LYS A 193 9.29 -12.58 14.38
C LYS A 193 9.07 -13.44 13.14
N VAL A 194 9.28 -12.89 11.94
CA VAL A 194 9.21 -13.62 10.67
C VAL A 194 10.20 -14.79 10.67
N ARG A 195 11.42 -14.58 11.15
CA ARG A 195 12.44 -15.63 11.27
C ARG A 195 11.99 -16.76 12.21
N ILE A 196 11.39 -16.43 13.35
CA ILE A 196 10.88 -17.41 14.31
C ILE A 196 9.69 -18.19 13.72
N GLN A 197 8.70 -17.49 13.15
CA GLN A 197 7.52 -18.10 12.54
C GLN A 197 7.90 -19.01 11.37
N MET A 198 8.83 -18.57 10.52
CA MET A 198 9.37 -19.37 9.41
C MET A 198 10.03 -20.67 9.91
N LYS A 199 10.87 -20.61 10.96
CA LYS A 199 11.48 -21.80 11.56
C LYS A 199 10.45 -22.79 12.13
N GLN A 200 9.28 -22.29 12.51
CA GLN A 200 8.17 -23.09 13.04
C GLN A 200 7.19 -23.54 11.95
N GLY A 201 7.37 -23.15 10.68
CA GLY A 201 6.42 -23.43 9.61
C GLY A 201 5.09 -22.71 9.77
N LEU A 202 5.05 -21.61 10.52
CA LEU A 202 3.84 -20.84 10.79
C LEU A 202 3.72 -19.66 9.81
N PRO A 203 2.49 -19.27 9.42
CA PRO A 203 2.27 -18.05 8.65
C PRO A 203 2.61 -16.82 9.50
N ASN A 204 3.08 -15.75 8.83
CA ASN A 204 3.49 -14.53 9.53
C ASN A 204 2.31 -13.73 10.13
N GLY A 205 1.09 -13.98 9.62
CA GLY A 205 -0.17 -13.46 10.18
C GLY A 205 -0.69 -12.22 9.47
N ALA A 206 -1.51 -11.44 10.19
CA ALA A 206 -2.20 -10.27 9.65
C ALA A 206 -1.22 -9.13 9.27
N PRO A 207 -1.58 -8.30 8.28
CA PRO A 207 -0.84 -7.10 7.93
C PRO A 207 -0.60 -6.21 9.16
N LEU A 208 0.57 -5.59 9.22
CA LEU A 208 0.93 -4.71 10.33
C LEU A 208 1.01 -3.27 9.83
N LEU A 209 0.31 -2.36 10.49
CA LEU A 209 0.38 -0.94 10.19
C LEU A 209 1.55 -0.29 10.94
N PHE A 210 2.40 0.40 10.18
CA PHE A 210 3.55 1.19 10.59
C PHE A 210 3.23 2.67 10.42
N SER A 211 3.13 3.34 11.55
CA SER A 211 3.11 4.79 11.62
C SER A 211 3.99 5.22 12.79
N PRO A 212 5.33 5.02 12.71
CA PRO A 212 6.24 5.43 13.77
C PRO A 212 6.03 6.91 14.09
N LYS A 213 5.96 7.25 15.38
CA LYS A 213 5.77 8.63 15.84
C LYS A 213 6.92 9.55 15.40
N LYS A 214 8.12 8.98 15.31
CA LYS A 214 9.35 9.66 14.92
C LYS A 214 9.88 9.02 13.65
N GLN A 215 10.15 9.87 12.67
CA GLN A 215 10.65 9.49 11.36
C GLN A 215 11.64 10.56 10.92
N ILE A 216 12.66 10.15 10.17
CA ILE A 216 13.56 11.11 9.53
C ILE A 216 12.73 11.89 8.50
N ALA A 217 12.80 13.22 8.58
CA ALA A 217 12.02 14.10 7.76
C ALA A 217 12.49 14.04 6.30
N TYR A 218 11.59 13.62 5.41
CA TYR A 218 11.75 13.70 3.96
C TYR A 218 10.56 14.47 3.39
N GLU A 219 10.83 15.51 2.60
CA GLU A 219 9.79 16.38 2.07
C GLU A 219 8.77 15.61 1.21
N ARG A 220 9.26 14.70 0.36
CA ARG A 220 8.43 13.77 -0.42
C ARG A 220 7.43 12.99 0.44
N ALA A 221 7.92 12.31 1.49
CA ALA A 221 7.08 11.52 2.39
C ALA A 221 6.10 12.39 3.20
N LYS A 222 6.52 13.62 3.57
CA LYS A 222 5.67 14.61 4.24
C LYS A 222 4.52 15.05 3.32
N ASN A 223 4.81 15.41 2.08
CA ASN A 223 3.80 15.85 1.10
C ASN A 223 2.81 14.73 0.79
N GLN A 224 3.28 13.48 0.72
CA GLN A 224 2.43 12.31 0.54
C GLN A 224 1.64 11.91 1.79
N GLN A 225 1.97 12.48 2.96
CA GLN A 225 1.39 12.09 4.26
C GLN A 225 1.41 10.56 4.47
N ALA A 226 2.56 9.96 4.16
CA ALA A 226 2.67 8.52 3.99
C ALA A 226 2.52 7.74 5.30
N VAL A 227 1.78 6.64 5.22
CA VAL A 227 1.57 5.61 6.25
C VAL A 227 1.83 4.26 5.60
N TYR A 228 2.42 3.29 6.31
CA TYR A 228 2.86 2.05 5.68
C TYR A 228 2.18 0.84 6.31
N PHE A 229 1.77 -0.14 5.52
CA PHE A 229 1.44 -1.47 6.02
C PHE A 229 2.52 -2.45 5.59
N ALA A 230 3.07 -3.26 6.50
CA ALA A 230 3.80 -4.45 6.09
C ALA A 230 2.82 -5.55 5.72
N GLN A 231 2.98 -6.05 4.50
CA GLN A 231 2.44 -7.33 4.10
C GLN A 231 3.23 -8.42 4.82
N MET A 232 2.59 -9.09 5.79
CA MET A 232 3.23 -10.15 6.58
C MET A 232 3.13 -11.50 5.87
N ASP A 233 1.94 -11.86 5.43
CA ASP A 233 1.75 -13.00 4.53
C ASP A 233 1.99 -12.57 3.08
N LEU A 234 3.14 -12.95 2.54
CA LEU A 234 3.57 -12.57 1.19
C LEU A 234 2.87 -13.37 0.07
N ARG A 235 2.05 -14.37 0.43
CA ARG A 235 1.35 -15.24 -0.53
C ARG A 235 0.02 -14.65 -1.01
N VAL A 236 -0.57 -13.77 -0.20
CA VAL A 236 -1.90 -13.18 -0.41
C VAL A 236 -1.77 -11.67 -0.40
N ASP A 237 -2.40 -10.98 -1.34
CA ASP A 237 -2.35 -9.51 -1.35
C ASP A 237 -3.23 -8.92 -0.24
N LEU A 238 -2.97 -7.67 0.14
CA LEU A 238 -3.64 -7.08 1.29
C LEU A 238 -5.17 -7.00 1.14
N LEU A 239 -5.70 -6.77 -0.06
CA LEU A 239 -7.15 -6.66 -0.25
C LEU A 239 -7.82 -8.01 0.01
N GLU A 240 -7.30 -9.09 -0.57
CA GLU A 240 -7.85 -10.43 -0.37
C GLU A 240 -7.73 -10.89 1.09
N PHE A 241 -6.62 -10.55 1.75
CA PHE A 241 -6.46 -10.82 3.17
C PHE A 241 -7.56 -10.14 4.00
N TRP A 242 -7.81 -8.84 3.76
CA TRP A 242 -8.84 -8.09 4.48
C TRP A 242 -10.25 -8.56 4.13
N GLN A 243 -10.55 -8.91 2.88
CA GLN A 243 -11.84 -9.48 2.51
C GLN A 243 -12.12 -10.80 3.25
N ALA A 244 -11.11 -11.66 3.41
CA ALA A 244 -11.26 -12.88 4.21
C ALA A 244 -11.53 -12.58 5.70
N GLN A 245 -10.93 -11.50 6.23
CA GLN A 245 -11.18 -11.02 7.59
C GLN A 245 -12.59 -10.43 7.76
N GLU A 246 -13.08 -9.67 6.77
CA GLU A 246 -14.44 -9.12 6.74
C GLU A 246 -15.50 -10.23 6.70
N TRP A 247 -15.27 -11.30 5.93
CA TRP A 247 -16.16 -12.46 5.93
C TRP A 247 -16.25 -13.16 7.28
N SER A 248 -15.16 -13.13 8.04
CA SER A 248 -15.11 -13.69 9.39
C SER A 248 -15.71 -12.77 10.45
N ASN A 249 -15.88 -11.47 10.16
CA ASN A 249 -16.42 -10.45 11.07
C ASN A 249 -17.51 -9.61 10.35
N PRO A 250 -18.73 -10.16 10.18
CA PRO A 250 -19.79 -9.49 9.44
C PRO A 250 -20.16 -8.14 10.06
N GLY A 251 -20.25 -7.10 9.22
CA GLY A 251 -20.67 -5.75 9.63
C GLY A 251 -19.55 -4.70 9.62
N GLU A 252 -18.29 -5.13 9.48
CA GLU A 252 -17.16 -4.24 9.27
C GLU A 252 -16.66 -4.34 7.83
N THR A 253 -16.44 -3.18 7.21
CA THR A 253 -15.69 -3.06 5.96
C THR A 253 -14.35 -2.40 6.27
N ILE A 254 -13.27 -3.14 6.02
CA ILE A 254 -11.87 -2.75 6.16
C ILE A 254 -11.42 -2.00 4.91
N ALA A 255 -11.73 -2.50 3.71
CA ALA A 255 -11.22 -1.89 2.48
C ALA A 255 -12.25 -1.84 1.34
N ILE A 256 -12.24 -0.72 0.62
CA ILE A 256 -13.07 -0.49 -0.57
C ILE A 256 -12.16 -0.06 -1.71
N LYS A 257 -12.49 -0.49 -2.92
CA LYS A 257 -11.81 -0.06 -4.13
C LYS A 257 -12.79 0.66 -5.04
N VAL A 258 -12.54 1.95 -5.24
CA VAL A 258 -13.30 2.81 -6.15
C VAL A 258 -12.51 2.94 -7.46
N VAL A 259 -13.16 2.64 -8.57
CA VAL A 259 -12.55 2.69 -9.90
C VAL A 259 -12.69 4.08 -10.49
N ILE A 260 -11.58 4.60 -11.02
CA ILE A 260 -11.60 5.84 -11.79
C ILE A 260 -11.96 5.50 -13.23
N PRO A 261 -13.04 6.07 -13.79
CA PRO A 261 -13.49 5.74 -15.15
C PRO A 261 -12.41 6.03 -16.21
N PRO A 262 -12.29 5.22 -17.27
CA PRO A 262 -11.38 5.51 -18.37
C PRO A 262 -11.83 6.79 -19.11
N GLY A 263 -10.91 7.55 -19.70
CA GLY A 263 -11.22 8.79 -20.41
C GLY A 263 -11.32 10.03 -19.51
N SER A 264 -11.16 9.89 -18.19
CA SER A 264 -11.16 10.98 -17.22
C SER A 264 -9.78 11.53 -16.86
N GLU A 265 -8.73 11.14 -17.59
CA GLU A 265 -7.33 11.46 -17.25
C GLU A 265 -7.08 12.96 -17.16
N GLN A 266 -7.60 13.73 -18.13
CA GLN A 266 -7.44 15.17 -18.21
C GLN A 266 -8.28 15.91 -17.16
N GLU A 267 -9.51 15.47 -16.93
CA GLU A 267 -10.40 16.02 -15.91
C GLU A 267 -9.82 15.84 -14.51
N CYS A 268 -9.30 14.64 -14.23
CA CYS A 268 -8.60 14.34 -13.00
C CYS A 268 -7.33 15.20 -12.83
N ALA A 269 -6.54 15.37 -13.90
CA ALA A 269 -5.37 16.23 -13.87
C ALA A 269 -5.72 17.70 -13.59
N ALA A 270 -6.79 18.23 -14.20
CA ALA A 270 -7.28 19.59 -13.96
C ALA A 270 -7.78 19.77 -12.51
N TYR A 271 -8.52 18.79 -12.00
CA TYR A 271 -8.96 18.76 -10.60
C TYR A 271 -7.76 18.81 -9.63
N LEU A 272 -6.75 17.95 -9.83
CA LEU A 272 -5.55 17.91 -9.00
C LEU A 272 -4.73 19.20 -9.08
N ALA A 273 -4.56 19.76 -10.27
CA ALA A 273 -3.87 21.03 -10.49
C ALA A 273 -4.57 22.19 -9.75
N SER A 274 -5.90 22.24 -9.78
CA SER A 274 -6.68 23.25 -9.04
C SER A 274 -6.51 23.17 -7.52
N ARG A 275 -6.06 22.01 -7.00
CA ARG A 275 -5.76 21.75 -5.59
C ARG A 275 -4.27 21.90 -5.24
N GLY A 276 -3.44 22.28 -6.21
CA GLY A 276 -1.98 22.37 -6.04
C GLY A 276 -1.27 21.02 -5.94
N ILE A 277 -1.95 19.91 -6.28
CA ILE A 277 -1.35 18.58 -6.29
C ILE A 277 -0.79 18.32 -7.69
N ASN A 278 0.51 18.54 -7.84
CA ASN A 278 1.23 18.36 -9.10
C ASN A 278 2.50 17.54 -8.90
N ARG A 279 3.26 17.34 -9.98
CA ARG A 279 4.51 16.57 -9.94
C ARG A 279 5.54 17.16 -8.98
N GLU A 280 5.71 18.47 -8.98
CA GLU A 280 6.66 19.18 -8.11
C GLU A 280 6.29 19.01 -6.63
N PHE A 281 4.99 19.05 -6.31
CA PHE A 281 4.50 18.78 -4.96
C PHE A 281 4.78 17.33 -4.52
N ILE A 282 4.56 16.35 -5.40
CA ILE A 282 4.73 14.93 -5.06
C ILE A 282 6.20 14.52 -5.05
N TYR A 283 7.04 15.12 -5.89
CA TYR A 283 8.45 14.78 -6.09
C TYR A 283 9.36 16.03 -5.98
N PRO A 284 9.39 16.72 -4.82
CA PRO A 284 10.07 18.01 -4.66
C PRO A 284 11.59 17.94 -4.83
N ASP A 285 12.15 16.74 -4.70
CA ASP A 285 13.57 16.43 -4.75
C ASP A 285 14.06 15.98 -6.15
N VAL A 286 13.13 15.74 -7.09
CA VAL A 286 13.48 15.43 -8.49
C VAL A 286 13.66 16.75 -9.22
N LYS A 287 14.92 17.20 -9.32
CA LYS A 287 15.26 18.28 -10.25
C LYS A 287 15.04 17.76 -11.67
N GLU A 288 14.16 18.41 -12.43
CA GLU A 288 14.05 18.14 -13.86
C GLU A 288 15.42 18.38 -14.50
N LEU A 289 15.99 17.33 -15.10
CA LEU A 289 17.01 17.55 -16.11
C LEU A 289 16.28 18.24 -17.27
N PRO A 290 16.73 19.41 -17.75
CA PRO A 290 16.08 20.09 -18.85
C PRO A 290 15.98 19.13 -20.04
N SER A 291 14.76 19.02 -20.57
CA SER A 291 14.41 18.23 -21.75
C SER A 291 15.07 18.75 -23.03
#